data_AF-A0A7J5E8H5-F1
#
_entry.id   AF-A0A7J5E8H5-F1
#
_cell.length_a   1.000
_cell.length_b   1.000
_cell.length_c   1.000
_cell.angle_alpha   90.00
_cell.angle_beta   90.00
_cell.angle_gamma   90.00
#
_symmetry.space_group_name_H-M   'P 1'
#
loop_
_entity.id
_entity.type
_entity.pdbx_description
1 polymer ?
#
loop_
_entity_poly.entity_id
_entity_poly.type
_entity_poly.pdbx_seq_one_letter_code
_entity_poly.pdbx_strand_id
1 'polypeptide(L)'
;YSVTVLNNLESFFYQAYTEIGYYGYDISDFKEYLTEIKNPTNEIFAPKNTKLKYDYSAMQKVHEWIQTEGNNFIFIYGEYDPWNATSVQLNGTTNSIKMVKAAGSHATRIKHFNESEKEIIYSALEKWLGIKINS
;
A
#
# COMPACT_ATOMS: atom_id res chain seq x y z
N TYR A 1 2.90 -20.32 -0.58
CA TYR A 1 1.77 -20.41 -1.53
C TYR A 1 1.81 -21.76 -2.22
N SER A 2 0.67 -22.35 -2.58
CA SER A 2 0.68 -23.49 -3.51
C SER A 2 1.11 -23.00 -4.89
N VAL A 3 1.65 -23.88 -5.73
CA VAL A 3 2.07 -23.55 -7.10
C VAL A 3 0.89 -22.94 -7.89
N THR A 4 -0.31 -23.48 -7.71
CA THR A 4 -1.53 -22.96 -8.35
C THR A 4 -1.86 -21.53 -7.93
N VAL A 5 -1.67 -21.17 -6.66
CA VAL A 5 -1.93 -19.81 -6.17
C VAL A 5 -0.87 -18.84 -6.70
N LEU A 6 0.39 -19.25 -6.80
CA LEU A 6 1.46 -18.41 -7.37
C LEU A 6 1.20 -18.08 -8.82
N ASN A 7 0.81 -19.06 -9.64
CA ASN A 7 0.51 -18.85 -11.05
C ASN A 7 -0.61 -17.80 -11.24
N ASN A 8 -1.60 -17.78 -10.34
CA ASN A 8 -2.68 -16.77 -10.39
C ASN A 8 -2.23 -15.37 -9.95
N LEU A 9 -1.11 -15.26 -9.23
CA LEU A 9 -0.55 -14.01 -8.73
C LEU A 9 0.66 -13.53 -9.54
N GLU A 10 1.06 -14.27 -10.57
CA GLU A 10 2.23 -13.96 -11.40
C GLU A 10 2.18 -12.54 -11.99
N SER A 11 1.01 -12.08 -12.43
CA SER A 11 0.83 -10.71 -12.93
C SER A 11 1.08 -9.65 -11.85
N PHE A 12 0.59 -9.89 -10.63
CA PHE A 12 0.85 -9.02 -9.49
C PHE A 12 2.35 -9.01 -9.15
N PHE A 13 3.00 -10.18 -9.06
CA PHE A 13 4.41 -10.23 -8.71
C PHE A 13 5.31 -9.64 -9.80
N TYR A 14 4.96 -9.79 -11.08
CA TYR A 14 5.61 -9.05 -12.15
C TYR A 14 5.54 -7.55 -11.89
N GLN A 15 4.34 -7.01 -11.65
CA GLN A 15 4.14 -5.59 -11.41
C GLN A 15 4.83 -5.10 -10.12
N ALA A 16 4.81 -5.90 -9.05
CA ALA A 16 5.53 -5.61 -7.81
C ALA A 16 7.03 -5.46 -8.06
N TYR A 17 7.59 -6.28 -8.94
CA TYR A 17 9.01 -6.26 -9.30
C TYR A 17 9.41 -5.16 -10.27
N THR A 18 8.53 -4.83 -11.22
CA THR A 18 8.87 -3.90 -12.31
C THR A 18 8.39 -2.48 -12.07
N GLU A 19 7.35 -2.25 -11.27
CA GLU A 19 6.68 -0.95 -11.19
C GLU A 19 6.39 -0.51 -9.75
N ILE A 20 5.69 -1.34 -8.95
CA ILE A 20 5.20 -0.93 -7.62
C ILE A 20 6.33 -0.88 -6.59
N GLY A 21 7.32 -1.76 -6.75
CA GLY A 21 8.30 -2.05 -5.73
C GLY A 21 7.79 -3.11 -4.74
N TYR A 22 8.72 -3.77 -4.08
CA TYR A 22 8.45 -4.77 -3.06
C TYR A 22 9.50 -4.68 -1.95
N TYR A 23 9.18 -5.13 -0.75
CA TYR A 23 10.12 -5.03 0.38
C TYR A 23 11.39 -5.84 0.09
N GLY A 24 12.53 -5.29 0.50
CA GLY A 24 13.82 -5.98 0.48
C GLY A 24 14.06 -6.73 1.78
N TYR A 25 15.12 -7.54 1.79
CA TYR A 25 15.66 -8.15 3.00
C TYR A 25 16.99 -7.47 3.34
N ASP A 26 17.05 -6.75 4.45
CA ASP A 26 18.34 -6.34 5.01
C ASP A 26 18.93 -7.51 5.79
N ILE A 27 19.95 -8.12 5.20
CA ILE A 27 20.64 -9.29 5.76
C ILE A 27 22.05 -8.95 6.22
N SER A 28 22.41 -7.66 6.31
CA SER A 28 23.79 -7.22 6.54
C SER A 28 24.39 -7.88 7.78
N ASP A 29 23.66 -7.90 8.90
CA ASP A 29 24.08 -8.50 10.17
C ASP A 29 24.04 -10.03 10.20
N PHE A 30 23.28 -10.65 9.27
CA PHE A 30 23.03 -12.09 9.26
C PHE A 30 23.82 -12.82 8.18
N LYS A 31 24.55 -12.10 7.33
CA LYS A 31 25.15 -12.62 6.09
C LYS A 31 26.08 -13.80 6.29
N GLU A 32 26.87 -13.80 7.38
CA GLU A 32 27.81 -14.88 7.70
C GLU A 32 27.10 -16.15 8.18
N TYR A 33 25.88 -16.04 8.70
CA TYR A 33 25.08 -17.16 9.18
C TYR A 33 24.21 -17.79 8.10
N LEU A 34 24.07 -17.16 6.92
CA LEU A 34 23.30 -17.67 5.79
C LEU A 34 24.13 -18.68 4.98
N THR A 35 23.78 -19.97 5.07
CA THR A 35 24.49 -21.05 4.37
C THR A 35 23.98 -21.29 2.95
N GLU A 36 22.65 -21.31 2.77
CA GLU A 36 21.99 -21.68 1.50
C GLU A 36 21.70 -20.46 0.61
N ILE A 37 21.00 -19.46 1.15
CA ILE A 37 20.55 -18.29 0.38
C ILE A 37 21.29 -17.06 0.90
N LYS A 38 22.38 -16.70 0.23
CA LYS A 38 23.26 -15.59 0.65
C LYS A 38 22.74 -14.20 0.29
N ASN A 39 21.75 -14.11 -0.60
CA ASN A 39 21.08 -12.88 -1.00
C ASN A 39 19.60 -13.21 -1.30
N PRO A 40 18.73 -13.29 -0.29
CA PRO A 40 17.33 -13.63 -0.52
C PRO A 40 16.64 -12.52 -1.31
N THR A 41 15.83 -12.92 -2.28
CA THR A 41 14.99 -12.03 -3.08
C THR A 41 13.57 -12.59 -3.13
N ASN A 42 12.60 -11.71 -3.34
CA ASN A 42 11.23 -12.10 -3.63
C ASN A 42 11.03 -12.57 -5.10
N GLU A 43 12.10 -12.74 -5.88
CA GLU A 43 12.04 -13.09 -7.31
C GLU A 43 11.46 -14.49 -7.50
N ILE A 44 11.55 -15.31 -6.45
CA ILE A 44 10.90 -16.61 -6.36
C ILE A 44 9.38 -16.57 -6.62
N PHE A 45 8.74 -15.42 -6.43
CA PHE A 45 7.32 -15.22 -6.66
C PHE A 45 7.01 -14.63 -8.04
N ALA A 46 8.00 -14.08 -8.74
CA ALA A 46 7.84 -13.46 -10.03
C ALA A 46 7.81 -14.50 -11.17
N PRO A 47 7.23 -14.17 -12.34
CA PRO A 47 7.22 -15.08 -13.49
C PRO A 47 8.63 -15.46 -13.92
N LYS A 48 8.84 -16.76 -14.14
CA LYS A 48 10.13 -17.28 -14.64
C LYS A 48 10.36 -16.90 -16.10
N ASN A 49 11.63 -16.87 -16.51
CA ASN A 49 12.06 -16.57 -17.89
C ASN A 49 11.57 -15.21 -18.43
N THR A 50 11.26 -14.28 -17.54
CA THR A 50 10.81 -12.93 -17.90
C THR A 50 11.83 -11.91 -17.43
N LYS A 51 12.08 -10.88 -18.24
CA LYS A 51 12.98 -9.80 -17.86
C LYS A 51 12.29 -8.89 -16.85
N LEU A 52 12.75 -8.92 -15.61
CA LEU A 52 12.30 -8.02 -14.54
C LEU A 52 13.25 -6.82 -14.49
N LYS A 53 12.79 -5.65 -14.94
CA LYS A 53 13.52 -4.39 -14.79
C LYS A 53 12.64 -3.41 -14.04
N TYR A 54 13.12 -2.95 -12.89
CA TYR A 54 12.42 -1.96 -12.10
C TYR A 54 12.41 -0.58 -12.77
N ASP A 55 11.23 0.02 -12.86
CA ASP A 55 10.93 1.36 -13.33
C ASP A 55 10.11 2.09 -12.27
N TYR A 56 10.78 2.95 -11.51
CA TYR A 56 10.16 3.74 -10.44
C TYR A 56 9.21 4.82 -10.97
N SER A 57 9.26 5.16 -12.26
CA SER A 57 8.48 6.26 -12.82
C SER A 57 6.97 6.00 -12.78
N ALA A 58 6.56 4.73 -12.79
CA ALA A 58 5.16 4.33 -12.67
C ALA A 58 4.56 4.79 -11.34
N MET A 59 5.18 4.41 -10.21
CA MET A 59 4.69 4.82 -8.89
C MET A 59 4.93 6.29 -8.59
N GLN A 60 5.97 6.91 -9.16
CA GLN A 60 6.15 8.35 -9.06
C GLN A 60 4.97 9.11 -9.70
N LYS A 61 4.54 8.71 -10.90
CA LYS A 61 3.37 9.30 -11.56
C LYS A 61 2.09 9.10 -10.75
N VAL A 62 1.90 7.91 -10.18
CA VAL A 62 0.74 7.65 -9.29
C VAL A 62 0.78 8.55 -8.06
N HIS A 63 1.95 8.69 -7.42
CA HIS A 63 2.13 9.54 -6.26
C HIS A 63 1.82 11.01 -6.56
N GLU A 64 2.39 11.55 -7.64
CA GLU A 64 2.14 12.92 -8.10
C GLU A 64 0.66 13.13 -8.41
N TRP A 65 0.03 12.22 -9.15
CA TRP A 65 -1.39 12.31 -9.49
C TRP A 65 -2.29 12.27 -8.26
N ILE A 66 -2.02 11.38 -7.29
CA ILE A 66 -2.79 11.33 -6.04
C ILE A 66 -2.69 12.67 -5.28
N GLN A 67 -1.51 13.29 -5.29
CA GLN A 67 -1.28 14.55 -4.59
C GLN A 67 -1.93 15.75 -5.27
N THR A 68 -2.05 15.77 -6.60
CA THR A 68 -2.54 16.95 -7.32
C THR A 68 -3.99 16.80 -7.82
N GLU A 69 -4.38 15.62 -8.27
CA GLU A 69 -5.66 15.37 -8.93
C GLU A 69 -6.58 14.41 -8.15
N GLY A 70 -6.02 13.60 -7.26
CA GLY A 70 -6.70 12.56 -6.50
C GLY A 70 -7.70 13.09 -5.47
N ASN A 71 -8.83 13.64 -5.93
CA ASN A 71 -9.93 14.13 -5.10
C ASN A 71 -10.90 13.00 -4.72
N ASN A 72 -11.57 13.16 -3.58
CA ASN A 72 -12.60 12.27 -3.03
C ASN A 72 -12.07 10.87 -2.64
N PHE A 73 -10.83 10.79 -2.16
CA PHE A 73 -10.24 9.57 -1.59
C PHE A 73 -10.20 9.61 -0.07
N ILE A 74 -10.39 8.45 0.55
CA ILE A 74 -10.17 8.21 1.98
C ILE A 74 -9.06 7.17 2.10
N PHE A 75 -7.87 7.62 2.47
CA PHE A 75 -6.74 6.72 2.72
C PHE A 75 -6.78 6.23 4.16
N ILE A 76 -6.93 4.92 4.36
CA ILE A 76 -7.06 4.30 5.67
C ILE A 76 -5.82 3.47 5.98
N TYR A 77 -5.16 3.75 7.09
CA TYR A 77 -3.98 3.04 7.56
C TYR A 77 -4.10 2.65 9.03
N GLY A 78 -3.41 1.58 9.43
CA GLY A 78 -3.16 1.25 10.83
C GLY A 78 -1.76 1.71 11.25
N GLU A 79 -1.60 2.20 12.48
CA GLU A 79 -0.30 2.61 13.02
C GLU A 79 0.73 1.47 13.04
N TYR A 80 0.30 0.25 13.36
CA TYR A 80 1.15 -0.96 13.40
C TYR A 80 1.14 -1.74 12.07
N ASP A 81 0.52 -1.20 11.02
CA ASP A 81 0.60 -1.81 9.69
C ASP A 81 1.96 -1.46 9.06
N PRO A 82 2.84 -2.45 8.77
CA PRO A 82 4.11 -2.16 8.10
C PRO A 82 3.93 -1.50 6.72
N TRP A 83 2.79 -1.72 6.06
CA TRP A 83 2.47 -1.05 4.79
C TRP A 83 2.17 0.44 4.93
N ASN A 84 1.97 0.94 6.15
CA ASN A 84 1.83 2.38 6.41
C ASN A 84 3.14 3.15 6.14
N ALA A 85 4.29 2.47 6.09
CA ALA A 85 5.59 3.09 5.78
C ALA A 85 5.61 3.80 4.42
N THR A 86 4.84 3.30 3.46
CA THR A 86 4.70 3.86 2.10
C THR A 86 3.35 4.58 1.91
N SER A 87 2.73 5.01 3.01
CA SER A 87 1.44 5.69 2.97
C SER A 87 1.47 6.98 2.16
N VAL A 88 0.34 7.29 1.51
CA VAL A 88 0.13 8.54 0.77
C VAL A 88 0.37 9.73 1.68
N GLN A 89 1.08 10.74 1.17
CA GLN A 89 1.27 12.02 1.84
C GLN A 89 0.43 13.06 1.12
N LEU A 90 -0.57 13.60 1.80
CA LEU A 90 -1.41 14.66 1.26
C LEU A 90 -0.73 16.02 1.52
N ASN A 91 -0.68 16.85 0.49
CA ASN A 91 -0.09 18.20 0.54
C ASN A 91 -1.15 19.32 0.66
N GLY A 92 -2.43 18.95 0.74
CA GLY A 92 -3.56 19.88 0.81
C GLY A 92 -4.10 20.37 -0.54
N THR A 93 -3.55 19.93 -1.67
CA THR A 93 -4.04 20.30 -3.01
C THR A 93 -5.37 19.62 -3.35
N THR A 94 -5.59 18.40 -2.87
CA THR A 94 -6.86 17.66 -3.06
C THR A 94 -7.74 17.75 -1.83
N ASN A 95 -9.03 17.48 -2.00
CA ASN A 95 -9.99 17.40 -0.88
C ASN A 95 -9.98 16.03 -0.17
N SER A 96 -9.05 15.14 -0.52
CA SER A 96 -8.94 13.80 0.05
C SER A 96 -8.46 13.84 1.50
N ILE A 97 -8.77 12.78 2.25
CA ILE A 97 -8.40 12.68 3.67
C ILE A 97 -7.58 11.42 3.93
N LYS A 98 -6.69 11.51 4.92
CA LYS A 98 -5.87 10.38 5.42
C LYS A 98 -6.23 10.13 6.88
N MET A 99 -6.60 8.89 7.17
CA MET A 99 -7.01 8.42 8.50
C MET A 99 -6.04 7.33 8.96
N VAL A 100 -5.35 7.56 10.07
CA VAL A 100 -4.42 6.58 10.66
C VAL A 100 -4.97 6.15 12.01
N LYS A 101 -5.32 4.87 12.14
CA LYS A 101 -5.84 4.32 13.40
C LYS A 101 -4.68 4.02 14.35
N ALA A 102 -4.65 4.72 15.49
CA ALA A 102 -3.74 4.40 16.59
C ALA A 102 -3.90 2.94 17.04
N ALA A 103 -2.77 2.25 17.22
CA ALA A 103 -2.66 0.80 17.47
C ALA A 103 -3.40 -0.10 16.45
N GLY A 104 -3.77 0.45 15.29
CA GLY A 104 -4.45 -0.29 14.22
C GLY A 104 -3.48 -1.15 13.42
N SER A 105 -3.97 -2.24 12.86
CA SER A 105 -3.20 -3.15 11.98
C SER A 105 -3.64 -3.03 10.52
N HIS A 106 -3.15 -3.92 9.67
CA HIS A 106 -3.58 -4.05 8.27
C HIS A 106 -5.09 -4.30 8.10
N ALA A 107 -5.76 -4.79 9.15
CA ALA A 107 -7.21 -4.97 9.16
C ALA A 107 -8.01 -3.69 9.41
N THR A 108 -7.37 -2.53 9.59
CA THR A 108 -8.04 -1.25 9.86
C THR A 108 -9.06 -0.90 8.77
N ARG A 109 -10.22 -0.41 9.18
CA ARG A 109 -11.41 -0.08 8.37
C ARG A 109 -12.17 1.02 9.10
N ILE A 110 -13.10 1.71 8.43
CA ILE A 110 -13.92 2.80 9.00
C ILE A 110 -14.54 2.41 10.36
N LYS A 111 -15.06 1.18 10.50
CA LYS A 111 -15.68 0.69 11.73
C LYS A 111 -14.79 0.73 12.98
N HIS A 112 -13.46 0.69 12.80
CA HIS A 112 -12.48 0.63 13.89
C HIS A 112 -12.12 1.99 14.47
N PHE A 113 -12.47 3.08 13.78
CA PHE A 113 -12.27 4.45 14.27
C PHE A 113 -13.31 4.81 15.34
N ASN A 114 -12.96 5.75 16.21
CA ASN A 114 -13.90 6.28 17.21
C ASN A 114 -14.96 7.17 16.55
N GLU A 115 -15.94 7.65 17.31
CA GLU A 115 -17.06 8.44 16.77
C GLU A 115 -16.61 9.74 16.11
N SER A 116 -15.67 10.48 16.72
CA SER A 116 -15.19 11.76 16.15
C SER A 116 -14.39 11.56 14.86
N GLU A 117 -13.59 10.49 14.78
CA GLU A 117 -12.86 10.12 13.57
C GLU A 117 -13.81 9.63 12.46
N LYS A 118 -14.86 8.87 12.82
CA LYS A 118 -15.91 8.45 11.88
C LYS A 118 -16.68 9.65 11.34
N GLU A 119 -16.96 10.65 12.18
CA GLU A 119 -17.64 11.87 11.77
C GLU A 119 -16.86 12.61 10.67
N ILE A 120 -15.53 12.69 10.77
CA ILE A 120 -14.68 13.27 9.72
C ILE A 120 -14.87 12.53 8.39
N ILE A 121 -14.86 11.18 8.44
CA ILE A 121 -15.01 10.32 7.26
C ILE A 121 -16.40 10.50 6.64
N TYR A 122 -17.47 10.43 7.44
CA TYR A 122 -18.83 10.55 6.93
C TYR A 122 -19.14 11.96 6.44
N SER A 123 -18.73 13.01 7.16
CA SER A 123 -18.86 14.39 6.70
C SER A 123 -18.18 14.61 5.33
N ALA A 124 -17.01 14.02 5.10
CA ALA A 124 -16.34 14.07 3.80
C ALA A 124 -17.16 13.36 2.72
N LEU A 125 -17.63 12.14 2.97
CA LEU A 125 -18.47 11.37 2.04
C LEU A 125 -19.78 12.09 1.72
N GLU A 126 -20.48 12.62 2.72
CA GLU A 126 -21.73 13.37 2.55
C GLU A 126 -21.52 14.61 1.70
N LYS A 127 -20.43 15.35 1.94
CA LYS A 127 -20.06 16.51 1.13
C LYS A 127 -19.79 16.13 -0.33
N TRP A 128 -19.13 15.00 -0.59
CA TRP A 128 -18.80 14.56 -1.94
C TRP A 128 -20.00 14.00 -2.69
N LEU A 129 -20.88 13.27 -1.99
CA LEU A 129 -22.05 12.62 -2.57
C LEU A 129 -23.27 13.54 -2.64
N GLY A 130 -23.30 14.61 -1.85
CA GLY A 130 -24.44 15.53 -1.77
C GLY A 130 -25.67 14.92 -1.09
N ILE A 131 -25.50 13.84 -0.32
CA ILE A 131 -26.56 13.15 0.41
C ILE A 131 -26.15 12.93 1.86
N LYS A 132 -27.13 12.81 2.75
CA LYS A 132 -26.90 12.40 4.14
C LYS A 132 -26.77 10.89 4.22
N ILE A 133 -25.74 10.40 4.89
CA ILE A 133 -25.49 8.97 5.11
C ILE A 133 -26.04 8.62 6.49
N ASN A 134 -27.03 7.72 6.52
CA ASN A 134 -27.49 7.14 7.78
C ASN A 134 -26.55 6.00 8.16
N SER A 135 -25.54 6.32 8.98
CA SER A 135 -24.52 5.40 9.48
C SER A 135 -24.77 4.91 10.89
#